data_AF-A0A2G9SE03-F1
#
_entry.id   AF-A0A2G9SE03-F1
#
_cell.length_a   1.000
_cell.length_b   1.000
_cell.length_c   1.000
_cell.angle_alpha   90.00
_cell.angle_beta   90.00
_cell.angle_gamma   90.00
#
_symmetry.space_group_name_H-M   'P 1'
#
loop_
_entity.id
_entity.type
_entity.pdbx_description
1 polymer ?
#
loop_
_entity_poly.entity_id
_entity_poly.type
_entity_poly.pdbx_seq_one_letter_code
_entity_poly.pdbx_strand_id
1 'polypeptide(L)'
;MADKIKTPRTKEMEFGGFLGSSALLFLMPGTVLYLLLTCNTGDASVLRLPGPLPSLESLWNPFALMVLLGWVALQALLYMLPMGKIAEGITLRDNTRLKYKINAFQAFLVTAIMAGVAVVLQFPLSYVYDHFLQFAVASALLSLALSIFLYMKSLTAPESALAPGGNSGNPVYDFFIGHELNPRIGSFDLKYFCELRPGLIGWVSITDFFFFGSQA
;
A
#
# COMPACT_ATOMS: atom_id res chain seq x y z
N MET A 1 -3.76 -34.89 14.85
CA MET A 1 -2.81 -34.28 13.90
C MET A 1 -3.41 -33.09 13.15
N ALA A 2 -4.68 -33.16 12.72
CA ALA A 2 -5.38 -32.07 12.01
C ALA A 2 -5.45 -30.72 12.79
N ASP A 3 -5.53 -30.78 14.12
CA ASP A 3 -5.67 -29.58 14.97
C ASP A 3 -4.44 -28.66 14.99
N LYS A 4 -3.25 -29.19 14.63
CA LYS A 4 -2.01 -28.39 14.57
C LYS A 4 -1.93 -27.49 13.33
N ILE A 5 -2.67 -27.83 12.27
CA ILE A 5 -2.61 -27.14 10.97
C ILE A 5 -3.54 -25.93 10.94
N LYS A 6 -4.61 -25.95 11.75
CA LYS A 6 -5.57 -24.85 11.85
C LYS A 6 -4.95 -23.64 12.53
N THR A 7 -5.27 -22.44 12.03
CA THR A 7 -4.96 -21.20 12.74
C THR A 7 -5.93 -21.03 13.91
N PRO A 8 -5.45 -20.90 15.17
CA PRO A 8 -6.31 -20.70 16.31
C PRO A 8 -7.07 -19.38 16.20
N ARG A 9 -8.21 -19.30 16.88
CA ARG A 9 -8.93 -18.03 17.01
C ARG A 9 -8.12 -17.03 17.82
N THR A 10 -8.14 -15.79 17.39
CA THR A 10 -7.49 -14.67 18.08
C THR A 10 -8.18 -14.44 19.42
N LYS A 11 -7.42 -14.50 20.52
CA LYS A 11 -7.92 -14.30 21.89
C LYS A 11 -7.69 -12.87 22.38
N GLU A 12 -6.54 -12.30 22.02
CA GLU A 12 -6.14 -10.95 22.39
C GLU A 12 -6.20 -10.08 21.14
N MET A 13 -7.03 -9.04 21.18
CA MET A 13 -7.17 -8.10 20.07
C MET A 13 -6.29 -6.88 20.33
N GLU A 14 -5.54 -6.47 19.32
CA GLU A 14 -4.68 -5.29 19.33
C GLU A 14 -5.49 -4.02 19.07
N PHE A 15 -4.86 -2.84 19.20
CA PHE A 15 -5.46 -1.55 18.85
C PHE A 15 -6.82 -1.26 19.50
N GLY A 16 -7.05 -1.71 20.75
CA GLY A 16 -8.32 -1.51 21.44
C GLY A 16 -9.47 -2.35 20.86
N GLY A 17 -9.16 -3.43 20.15
CA GLY A 17 -10.12 -4.36 19.56
C GLY A 17 -11.03 -3.71 18.54
N PHE A 18 -12.31 -4.07 18.56
CA PHE A 18 -13.30 -3.58 17.61
C PHE A 18 -13.41 -2.05 17.57
N LEU A 19 -13.50 -1.40 18.72
CA LEU A 19 -13.72 0.05 18.80
C LEU A 19 -12.53 0.82 18.26
N GLY A 20 -11.32 0.48 18.70
CA GLY A 20 -10.12 1.18 18.25
C GLY A 20 -9.76 0.88 16.80
N SER A 21 -9.93 -0.37 16.33
CA SER A 21 -9.74 -0.70 14.91
C SER A 21 -10.75 0.02 14.01
N SER A 22 -12.01 0.13 14.44
CA SER A 22 -13.04 0.91 13.72
C SER A 22 -12.68 2.40 13.67
N ALA A 23 -12.21 2.96 14.78
CA ALA A 23 -11.79 4.36 14.83
C ALA A 23 -10.57 4.61 13.93
N LEU A 24 -9.55 3.75 13.99
CA LEU A 24 -8.32 3.89 13.22
C LEU A 24 -8.53 3.77 11.71
N LEU A 25 -9.52 2.97 11.29
CA LEU A 25 -9.88 2.84 9.87
C LEU A 25 -10.23 4.18 9.22
N PHE A 26 -10.84 5.10 9.97
CA PHE A 26 -11.18 6.45 9.49
C PHE A 26 -10.14 7.49 9.93
N LEU A 27 -9.62 7.37 11.15
CA LEU A 27 -8.70 8.35 11.71
C LEU A 27 -7.38 8.41 10.95
N MET A 28 -6.82 7.27 10.52
CA MET A 28 -5.55 7.25 9.80
C MET A 28 -5.61 7.98 8.44
N PRO A 29 -6.51 7.61 7.50
CA PRO A 29 -6.62 8.35 6.24
C PRO A 29 -7.07 9.80 6.46
N GLY A 30 -7.95 10.05 7.43
CA GLY A 30 -8.36 11.41 7.80
C GLY A 30 -7.21 12.28 8.30
N THR A 31 -6.28 11.70 9.08
CA THR A 31 -5.09 12.41 9.57
C THR A 31 -4.14 12.75 8.42
N VAL A 32 -3.91 11.82 7.49
CA VAL A 32 -3.09 12.09 6.31
C VAL A 32 -3.69 13.22 5.47
N LEU A 33 -5.00 13.17 5.21
CA LEU A 33 -5.69 14.23 4.47
C LEU A 33 -5.60 15.58 5.21
N TYR A 34 -5.84 15.59 6.52
CA TYR A 34 -5.69 16.77 7.36
C TYR A 34 -4.29 17.37 7.25
N LEU A 35 -3.24 16.55 7.36
CA LEU A 35 -1.85 17.02 7.29
C LEU A 35 -1.54 17.60 5.90
N LEU A 36 -1.98 16.96 4.83
CA LEU A 36 -1.78 17.45 3.46
C LEU A 36 -2.47 18.79 3.22
N LEU A 37 -3.70 18.95 3.71
CA LEU A 37 -4.43 20.21 3.59
C LEU A 37 -3.76 21.32 4.39
N THR A 38 -3.27 21.03 5.59
CA THR A 38 -2.53 22.00 6.42
C THR A 38 -1.20 22.39 5.79
N CYS A 39 -0.43 21.43 5.25
CA CYS A 39 0.84 21.68 4.58
C CYS A 39 0.70 22.49 3.29
N ASN A 40 -0.47 22.45 2.64
CA ASN A 40 -0.75 23.25 1.45
C ASN A 40 -1.13 24.71 1.76
N THR A 41 -1.20 25.09 3.04
CA THR A 41 -1.42 26.49 3.46
C THR A 41 -0.09 27.18 3.76
N GLY A 42 0.02 28.49 3.47
CA GLY A 42 1.26 29.25 3.68
C GLY A 42 1.74 29.32 5.14
N ASP A 43 0.84 29.11 6.11
CA ASP A 43 1.12 29.03 7.55
C ASP A 43 0.88 27.60 8.07
N ALA A 44 1.64 26.62 7.57
CA ALA A 44 1.48 25.22 7.95
C ALA A 44 1.65 25.02 9.47
N SER A 45 0.53 24.82 10.19
CA SER A 45 0.51 24.61 11.64
C SER A 45 -0.55 23.58 12.04
N VAL A 46 -0.12 22.53 12.74
CA VAL A 46 -0.98 21.43 13.24
C VAL A 46 -2.00 21.90 14.28
N LEU A 47 -1.81 23.08 14.87
CA LEU A 47 -2.75 23.65 15.84
C LEU A 47 -3.88 24.46 15.18
N ARG A 48 -3.75 24.76 13.87
CA ARG A 48 -4.83 25.42 13.13
C ARG A 48 -5.72 24.35 12.51
N LEU A 49 -7.03 24.53 12.65
CA LEU A 49 -7.95 23.77 11.82
C LEU A 49 -7.77 24.22 10.37
N PRO A 50 -7.70 23.28 9.41
CA PRO A 50 -7.76 23.63 8.00
C PRO A 50 -9.05 24.40 7.75
N GLY A 51 -9.03 25.24 6.71
CA GLY A 51 -10.19 25.98 6.27
C GLY A 51 -11.37 25.07 5.84
N PRO A 52 -12.39 25.62 5.17
CA PRO A 52 -13.49 24.81 4.65
C PRO A 52 -12.98 23.65 3.80
N LEU A 53 -13.68 22.52 3.85
CA LEU A 53 -13.31 21.34 3.07
C LEU A 53 -13.17 21.71 1.59
N PRO A 54 -12.07 21.28 0.95
CA PRO A 54 -11.81 21.59 -0.44
C PRO A 54 -12.88 20.94 -1.34
N SER A 55 -13.11 21.53 -2.51
CA SER A 55 -14.10 21.00 -3.47
C SER A 55 -13.68 19.61 -3.97
N LEU A 56 -14.64 18.78 -4.35
CA LEU A 56 -14.34 17.43 -4.88
C LEU A 56 -13.41 17.47 -6.10
N GLU A 57 -13.55 18.51 -6.94
CA GLU A 57 -12.71 18.75 -8.11
C GLU A 57 -11.23 18.97 -7.75
N SER A 58 -10.96 19.56 -6.59
CA SER A 58 -9.59 19.75 -6.11
C SER A 58 -9.00 18.48 -5.47
N LEU A 59 -9.84 17.58 -4.96
CA LEU A 59 -9.42 16.31 -4.35
C LEU A 59 -9.27 15.18 -5.37
N TRP A 60 -9.93 15.28 -6.52
CA TRP A 60 -10.03 14.18 -7.48
C TRP A 60 -9.54 14.60 -8.86
N ASN A 61 -8.55 13.85 -9.37
CA ASN A 61 -8.13 13.95 -10.76
C ASN A 61 -8.05 12.53 -11.36
N PRO A 62 -8.87 12.21 -12.39
CA PRO A 62 -8.84 10.88 -13.02
C PRO A 62 -7.50 10.58 -13.71
N PHE A 63 -6.79 11.60 -14.20
CA PHE A 63 -5.45 11.41 -14.77
C PHE A 63 -4.44 11.03 -13.69
N ALA A 64 -4.49 11.64 -12.50
CA ALA A 64 -3.65 11.22 -11.38
C ALA A 64 -3.90 9.76 -10.98
N LEU A 65 -5.17 9.31 -10.97
CA LEU A 65 -5.49 7.90 -10.77
C LEU A 65 -4.88 7.01 -11.86
N MET A 66 -4.97 7.39 -13.14
CA MET A 66 -4.36 6.61 -14.23
C MET A 66 -2.84 6.51 -14.09
N VAL A 67 -2.17 7.60 -13.71
CA VAL A 67 -0.72 7.61 -13.45
C VAL A 67 -0.38 6.71 -12.27
N LEU A 68 -1.16 6.75 -11.19
CA LEU A 68 -1.00 5.84 -10.04
C LEU A 68 -1.19 4.37 -10.43
N LEU A 69 -2.22 4.04 -11.21
CA LEU A 69 -2.44 2.69 -11.70
C LEU A 69 -1.30 2.24 -12.63
N GLY A 70 -0.82 3.12 -13.49
CA GLY A 70 0.36 2.89 -14.32
C GLY A 70 1.62 2.62 -13.50
N TRP A 71 1.82 3.37 -12.41
CA TRP A 71 2.90 3.14 -11.44
C TRP A 71 2.81 1.76 -10.78
N VAL A 72 1.63 1.41 -10.23
CA VAL A 72 1.41 0.11 -9.60
C VAL A 72 1.59 -1.02 -10.61
N ALA A 73 1.09 -0.86 -11.85
CA ALA A 73 1.25 -1.83 -12.92
C ALA A 73 2.72 -2.00 -13.32
N LEU A 74 3.47 -0.91 -13.47
CA LEU A 74 4.91 -0.94 -13.75
C LEU A 74 5.65 -1.72 -12.65
N GLN A 75 5.38 -1.42 -11.39
CA GLN A 75 5.98 -2.15 -10.27
C GLN A 75 5.58 -3.62 -10.25
N ALA A 76 4.34 -3.95 -10.61
CA ALA A 76 3.88 -5.34 -10.71
C ALA A 76 4.58 -6.09 -11.86
N LEU A 77 4.82 -5.44 -13.00
CA LEU A 77 5.58 -6.00 -14.11
C LEU A 77 7.03 -6.27 -13.69
N LEU A 78 7.69 -5.30 -13.05
CA LEU A 78 9.06 -5.46 -12.53
C LEU A 78 9.15 -6.56 -11.47
N TYR A 79 8.13 -6.70 -10.62
CA TYR A 79 8.04 -7.78 -9.64
C TYR A 79 8.01 -9.17 -10.32
N MET A 80 7.28 -9.29 -11.43
CA MET A 80 7.11 -10.57 -12.14
C MET A 80 8.32 -10.98 -12.99
N LEU A 81 9.22 -10.05 -13.32
CA LEU A 81 10.41 -10.35 -14.11
C LEU A 81 11.23 -11.50 -13.49
N PRO A 82 11.76 -12.42 -14.32
CA PRO A 82 12.54 -13.57 -13.85
C PRO A 82 13.98 -13.18 -13.46
N MET A 83 14.10 -12.09 -12.70
CA MET A 83 15.37 -11.59 -12.17
C MET A 83 15.44 -11.85 -10.67
N GLY A 84 16.67 -11.88 -10.13
CA GLY A 84 16.92 -12.00 -8.70
C GLY A 84 16.99 -13.45 -8.20
N LYS A 85 17.52 -13.60 -6.99
CA LYS A 85 17.66 -14.90 -6.33
C LYS A 85 16.30 -15.33 -5.75
N ILE A 86 16.02 -16.62 -5.77
CA ILE A 86 14.84 -17.18 -5.08
C ILE A 86 15.24 -17.46 -3.64
N ALA A 87 14.52 -16.86 -2.69
CA ALA A 87 14.66 -17.12 -1.27
C ALA A 87 13.41 -17.85 -0.74
N GLU A 88 13.59 -18.68 0.28
CA GLU A 88 12.50 -19.34 0.99
C GLU A 88 12.07 -18.51 2.20
N GLY A 89 10.77 -18.37 2.38
CA GLY A 89 10.18 -17.74 3.55
C GLY A 89 10.21 -18.64 4.78
N ILE A 90 9.55 -18.16 5.83
CA ILE A 90 9.35 -18.91 7.07
C ILE A 90 8.52 -20.18 6.82
N THR A 91 8.72 -21.19 7.65
CA THR A 91 7.88 -22.39 7.66
C THR A 91 6.48 -22.03 8.12
N LEU A 92 5.48 -22.35 7.29
CA LEU A 92 4.08 -22.19 7.60
C LEU A 92 3.59 -23.34 8.51
N ARG A 93 2.36 -23.20 9.04
CA ARG A 93 1.75 -24.20 9.93
C ARG A 93 1.56 -25.57 9.29
N ASP A 94 1.42 -25.61 7.97
CA ASP A 94 1.35 -26.83 7.16
C ASP A 94 2.74 -27.42 6.83
N ASN A 95 3.81 -26.87 7.40
CA ASN A 95 5.22 -27.18 7.15
C ASN A 95 5.72 -26.83 5.74
N THR A 96 4.92 -26.11 4.94
CA THR A 96 5.39 -25.62 3.64
C THR A 96 6.20 -24.33 3.80
N ARG A 97 6.94 -23.97 2.74
CA ARG A 97 7.66 -22.70 2.65
C ARG A 97 7.30 -22.02 1.35
N LEU A 98 7.00 -20.72 1.45
CA LEU A 98 6.73 -19.89 0.30
C LEU A 98 8.04 -19.43 -0.34
N LYS A 99 8.11 -19.45 -1.67
CA LYS A 99 9.28 -18.98 -2.42
C LYS A 99 9.05 -17.54 -2.88
N TYR A 100 10.09 -16.72 -2.77
CA TYR A 100 10.07 -15.29 -3.11
C TYR A 100 11.24 -14.96 -4.03
N LYS A 101 10.96 -14.25 -5.13
CA LYS A 101 12.02 -13.67 -5.98
C LYS A 101 12.48 -12.36 -5.35
N ILE A 102 13.75 -12.30 -4.99
CA ILE A 102 14.37 -11.11 -4.39
C ILE A 102 14.93 -10.24 -5.52
N ASN A 103 14.05 -9.42 -6.11
CA ASN A 103 14.40 -8.49 -7.20
C ASN A 103 14.02 -7.02 -6.93
N ALA A 104 13.77 -6.66 -5.68
CA ALA A 104 13.37 -5.29 -5.29
C ALA A 104 14.45 -4.25 -5.64
N PHE A 105 15.72 -4.59 -5.42
CA PHE A 105 16.82 -3.69 -5.75
C PHE A 105 16.96 -3.48 -7.26
N GLN A 106 16.83 -4.55 -8.06
CA GLN A 106 16.84 -4.45 -9.53
C GLN A 106 15.66 -3.63 -10.04
N ALA A 107 14.46 -3.85 -9.49
CA ALA A 107 13.30 -3.03 -9.82
C ALA A 107 13.53 -1.55 -9.48
N PHE A 108 14.09 -1.26 -8.31
CA PHE A 108 14.49 0.09 -7.90
C PHE A 108 15.47 0.74 -8.88
N LEU A 109 16.54 0.04 -9.27
CA LEU A 109 17.51 0.55 -10.24
C LEU A 109 16.86 0.83 -11.60
N VAL A 110 16.01 -0.07 -12.10
CA VAL A 110 15.29 0.13 -13.36
C VAL A 110 14.37 1.35 -13.26
N THR A 111 13.64 1.49 -12.15
CA THR A 111 12.82 2.68 -11.87
C THR A 111 13.64 3.96 -11.83
N ALA A 112 14.78 3.98 -11.15
CA ALA A 112 15.66 5.14 -11.07
C ALA A 112 16.24 5.52 -12.44
N ILE A 113 16.63 4.53 -13.27
CA ILE A 113 17.07 4.78 -14.64
C ILE A 113 15.94 5.37 -15.48
N MET A 114 14.72 4.84 -15.40
CA MET A 114 13.56 5.39 -16.10
C MET A 114 13.27 6.83 -15.67
N ALA A 115 13.37 7.14 -14.37
CA ALA A 115 13.26 8.50 -13.86
C ALA A 115 14.35 9.42 -14.44
N GLY A 116 15.61 8.99 -14.45
CA GLY A 116 16.72 9.75 -15.05
C GLY A 116 16.54 10.00 -16.54
N VAL A 117 16.07 9.00 -17.30
CA VAL A 117 15.72 9.16 -18.73
C VAL A 117 14.57 10.15 -18.89
N ALA A 118 13.56 10.09 -18.03
CA ALA A 118 12.44 11.04 -18.05
C ALA A 118 12.91 12.49 -17.83
N VAL A 119 13.88 12.71 -16.93
CA VAL A 119 14.52 14.04 -16.74
C VAL A 119 15.24 14.50 -18.02
N VAL A 120 16.06 13.63 -18.62
CA VAL A 120 16.79 13.97 -19.87
C VAL A 120 15.82 14.31 -21.01
N LEU A 121 14.71 13.58 -21.10
CA LEU A 121 13.65 13.79 -22.09
C LEU A 121 12.68 14.92 -21.72
N GLN A 122 12.93 15.66 -20.63
CA GLN A 122 12.09 16.79 -20.18
C GLN A 122 10.63 16.40 -19.93
N PHE A 123 10.38 15.19 -19.44
CA PHE A 123 9.05 14.81 -18.97
C PHE A 123 8.66 15.66 -17.75
N PRO A 124 7.39 16.08 -17.62
CA PRO A 124 6.94 16.95 -16.54
C PRO A 124 6.79 16.16 -15.23
N LEU A 125 7.90 15.82 -14.59
CA LEU A 125 7.91 15.09 -13.32
C LEU A 125 7.31 15.92 -12.17
N SER A 126 7.28 17.25 -12.31
CA SER A 126 6.58 18.17 -11.41
C SER A 126 5.08 17.86 -11.29
N TYR A 127 4.47 17.18 -12.28
CA TYR A 127 3.06 16.80 -12.24
C TYR A 127 2.69 16.05 -10.95
N VAL A 128 3.59 15.21 -10.44
CA VAL A 128 3.38 14.46 -9.18
C VAL A 128 3.33 15.37 -7.97
N TYR A 129 4.15 16.43 -7.97
CA TYR A 129 4.14 17.47 -6.94
C TYR A 129 2.86 18.31 -7.02
N ASP A 130 2.54 18.81 -8.21
CA ASP A 130 1.37 19.68 -8.44
C ASP A 130 0.04 18.99 -8.09
N HIS A 131 -0.01 17.66 -8.20
CA HIS A 131 -1.21 16.86 -7.95
C HIS A 131 -1.06 15.92 -6.74
N PHE A 132 -0.15 16.21 -5.80
CA PHE A 132 0.17 15.30 -4.70
C PHE A 132 -1.04 14.97 -3.83
N LEU A 133 -1.92 15.95 -3.58
CA LEU A 133 -3.17 15.76 -2.85
C LEU A 133 -4.09 14.74 -3.55
N GLN A 134 -4.25 14.86 -4.86
CA GLN A 134 -5.08 13.96 -5.67
C GLN A 134 -4.46 12.55 -5.72
N PHE A 135 -3.13 12.44 -5.78
CA PHE A 135 -2.43 11.15 -5.65
C PHE A 135 -2.66 10.50 -4.29
N ALA A 136 -2.66 11.27 -3.20
CA ALA A 136 -2.92 10.75 -1.86
C ALA A 136 -4.35 10.23 -1.72
N VAL A 137 -5.35 10.98 -2.20
CA VAL A 137 -6.76 10.55 -2.22
C VAL A 137 -6.95 9.31 -3.09
N ALA A 138 -6.40 9.30 -4.30
CA ALA A 138 -6.45 8.14 -5.20
C ALA A 138 -5.78 6.91 -4.59
N SER A 139 -4.64 7.08 -3.90
CA SER A 139 -3.93 5.99 -3.23
C SER A 139 -4.70 5.45 -2.03
N ALA A 140 -5.38 6.31 -1.27
CA ALA A 140 -6.24 5.90 -0.17
C ALA A 140 -7.44 5.07 -0.68
N LEU A 141 -8.08 5.52 -1.76
CA LEU A 141 -9.20 4.79 -2.39
C LEU A 141 -8.74 3.45 -2.98
N LEU A 142 -7.59 3.43 -3.66
CA LEU A 142 -7.01 2.19 -4.19
C LEU A 142 -6.67 1.21 -3.06
N SER A 143 -6.08 1.70 -1.96
CA SER A 143 -5.76 0.88 -0.80
C SER A 143 -7.01 0.32 -0.14
N LEU A 144 -8.07 1.13 0.00
CA LEU A 144 -9.36 0.68 0.52
C LEU A 144 -9.97 -0.41 -0.37
N ALA A 145 -9.99 -0.18 -1.69
CA ALA A 145 -10.48 -1.17 -2.65
C ALA A 145 -9.69 -2.48 -2.60
N LEU A 146 -8.36 -2.40 -2.48
CA LEU A 146 -7.49 -3.56 -2.32
C LEU A 146 -7.77 -4.30 -1.00
N SER A 147 -7.94 -3.59 0.13
CA SER A 147 -8.29 -4.19 1.41
C SER A 147 -9.64 -4.91 1.36
N ILE A 148 -10.65 -4.33 0.71
CA ILE A 148 -11.95 -4.99 0.48
C ILE A 148 -11.76 -6.27 -0.32
N PHE A 149 -11.02 -6.21 -1.43
CA PHE A 149 -10.72 -7.39 -2.24
C PHE A 149 -10.00 -8.48 -1.42
N LEU A 150 -8.96 -8.12 -0.66
CA LEU A 150 -8.18 -9.04 0.16
C LEU A 150 -9.04 -9.69 1.24
N TYR A 151 -9.89 -8.92 1.90
CA TYR A 151 -10.81 -9.47 2.91
C TYR A 151 -11.82 -10.42 2.27
N MET A 152 -12.47 -10.05 1.16
CA MET A 152 -13.40 -10.93 0.46
C MET A 152 -12.74 -12.24 0.00
N LYS A 153 -11.52 -12.15 -0.54
CA LYS A 153 -10.72 -13.32 -0.92
C LYS A 153 -10.41 -14.22 0.27
N SER A 154 -10.05 -13.63 1.41
CA SER A 154 -9.67 -14.36 2.61
C SER A 154 -10.79 -15.25 3.17
N LEU A 155 -12.05 -14.91 2.93
CA LEU A 155 -13.21 -15.71 3.38
C LEU A 155 -13.27 -17.10 2.72
N THR A 156 -12.57 -17.26 1.60
CA THR A 156 -12.43 -18.55 0.88
C THR A 156 -11.09 -19.23 1.12
N ALA A 157 -10.20 -18.61 1.90
CA ALA A 157 -8.89 -19.17 2.20
C ALA A 157 -9.01 -20.37 3.16
N PRO A 158 -8.13 -21.37 3.06
CA PRO A 158 -8.12 -22.49 4.00
C PRO A 158 -7.74 -22.01 5.40
N GLU A 159 -8.26 -22.68 6.44
CA GLU A 159 -8.00 -22.33 7.85
C GLU A 159 -6.51 -22.30 8.22
N SER A 160 -5.65 -23.02 7.48
CA SER A 160 -4.20 -23.01 7.66
C SER A 160 -3.50 -21.77 7.13
N ALA A 161 -4.15 -21.04 6.22
CA ALA A 161 -3.62 -19.82 5.58
C ALA A 161 -4.10 -18.53 6.28
N LEU A 162 -4.99 -18.63 7.27
CA LEU A 162 -5.49 -17.50 8.02
C LEU A 162 -4.40 -16.88 8.90
N ALA A 163 -4.44 -15.56 9.06
CA ALA A 163 -3.56 -14.82 9.93
C ALA A 163 -3.93 -15.05 11.40
N PRO A 164 -2.98 -15.42 12.29
CA PRO A 164 -3.27 -15.62 13.71
C PRO A 164 -3.83 -14.38 14.42
N GLY A 165 -3.43 -13.19 14.00
CA GLY A 165 -3.92 -11.92 14.56
C GLY A 165 -5.25 -11.44 13.99
N GLY A 166 -5.65 -11.93 12.82
CA GLY A 166 -6.87 -11.51 12.12
C GLY A 166 -7.92 -12.62 12.03
N ASN A 167 -7.91 -13.58 12.95
CA ASN A 167 -8.88 -14.68 13.00
C ASN A 167 -9.74 -14.56 14.29
N SER A 168 -10.23 -13.36 14.57
CA SER A 168 -10.97 -13.04 15.80
C SER A 168 -12.45 -13.40 15.71
N GLY A 169 -13.00 -13.50 14.50
CA GLY A 169 -14.44 -13.67 14.27
C GLY A 169 -15.23 -12.36 14.27
N ASN A 170 -14.58 -11.22 14.49
CA ASN A 170 -15.18 -9.90 14.27
C ASN A 170 -14.78 -9.38 12.87
N PRO A 171 -15.73 -9.22 11.93
CA PRO A 171 -15.41 -8.83 10.55
C PRO A 171 -14.68 -7.50 10.41
N VAL A 172 -14.99 -6.51 11.25
CA VAL A 172 -14.38 -5.18 11.14
C VAL A 172 -12.95 -5.19 11.65
N TYR A 173 -12.70 -5.91 12.75
CA TYR A 173 -11.35 -6.10 13.28
C TYR A 173 -10.49 -6.95 12.33
N ASP A 174 -11.03 -8.07 11.84
CA ASP A 174 -10.33 -8.97 10.92
C ASP A 174 -10.07 -8.30 9.55
N PHE A 175 -10.94 -7.37 9.13
CA PHE A 175 -10.71 -6.50 7.97
C PHE A 175 -9.54 -5.53 8.19
N PHE A 176 -9.48 -4.89 9.37
CA PHE A 176 -8.44 -3.91 9.70
C PHE A 176 -7.06 -4.56 9.86
N ILE A 177 -6.97 -5.69 10.55
CA ILE A 177 -5.71 -6.41 10.79
C ILE A 177 -5.29 -7.24 9.56
N GLY A 178 -6.25 -7.76 8.81
CA GLY A 178 -6.04 -8.69 7.70
C GLY A 178 -6.25 -10.15 8.10
N HIS A 179 -7.17 -10.82 7.41
CA HIS A 179 -7.63 -12.17 7.76
C HIS A 179 -6.79 -13.31 7.13
N GLU A 180 -6.20 -13.10 5.95
CA GLU A 180 -5.30 -14.06 5.28
C GLU A 180 -3.83 -13.68 5.53
N LEU A 181 -2.98 -14.65 5.88
CA LEU A 181 -1.59 -14.39 6.27
C LEU A 181 -0.70 -13.91 5.11
N ASN A 182 -0.82 -14.56 3.95
CA ASN A 182 -0.04 -14.28 2.74
C ASN A 182 -0.95 -14.37 1.50
N PRO A 183 -1.79 -13.36 1.24
CA PRO A 183 -2.74 -13.39 0.13
C PRO A 183 -2.02 -13.43 -1.22
N ARG A 184 -2.26 -14.51 -1.97
CA ARG A 184 -1.60 -14.78 -3.26
C ARG A 184 -2.58 -14.93 -4.43
N ILE A 185 -2.13 -14.50 -5.60
CA ILE A 185 -2.72 -14.81 -6.91
C ILE A 185 -1.64 -15.53 -7.71
N GLY A 186 -1.74 -16.86 -7.79
CA GLY A 186 -0.65 -17.69 -8.34
C GLY A 186 0.65 -17.51 -7.55
N SER A 187 1.73 -17.09 -8.22
CA SER A 187 3.01 -16.76 -7.58
C SER A 187 3.11 -15.32 -7.07
N PHE A 188 2.10 -14.50 -7.32
CA PHE A 188 2.09 -13.09 -6.91
C PHE A 188 1.62 -12.98 -5.46
N ASP A 189 2.49 -12.49 -4.58
CA ASP A 189 2.20 -12.30 -3.16
C ASP A 189 1.89 -10.82 -2.93
N LEU A 190 0.63 -10.51 -2.64
CA LEU A 190 0.12 -9.14 -2.55
C LEU A 190 0.70 -8.40 -1.34
N LYS A 191 0.87 -9.10 -0.22
CA LYS A 191 1.50 -8.55 0.98
C LYS A 191 2.94 -8.14 0.69
N TYR A 192 3.73 -9.08 0.17
CA TYR A 192 5.14 -8.85 -0.15
C TYR A 192 5.33 -7.80 -1.26
N PHE A 193 4.42 -7.74 -2.24
CA PHE A 193 4.41 -6.72 -3.27
C PHE A 193 4.17 -5.32 -2.70
N CYS A 194 3.08 -5.13 -1.95
CA CYS A 194 2.69 -3.83 -1.42
C CYS A 194 3.69 -3.26 -0.40
N GLU A 195 4.37 -4.12 0.37
CA GLU A 195 5.31 -3.71 1.40
C GLU A 195 6.53 -2.96 0.84
N LEU A 196 7.06 -3.39 -0.31
CA LEU A 196 8.29 -2.82 -0.87
C LEU A 196 8.10 -2.08 -2.19
N ARG A 197 7.15 -2.48 -3.04
CA ARG A 197 7.15 -2.05 -4.46
C ARG A 197 6.47 -0.72 -4.68
N PRO A 198 5.12 -0.62 -4.70
CA PRO A 198 4.49 0.67 -4.98
C PRO A 198 4.72 1.68 -3.86
N GLY A 199 4.88 1.22 -2.61
CA GLY A 199 5.06 2.06 -1.42
C GLY A 199 6.50 2.58 -1.26
N LEU A 200 7.45 1.71 -0.91
CA LEU A 200 8.81 2.14 -0.55
C LEU A 200 9.59 2.72 -1.75
N ILE A 201 9.54 2.07 -2.92
CA ILE A 201 10.14 2.64 -4.14
C ILE A 201 9.40 3.94 -4.51
N GLY A 202 8.08 3.99 -4.32
CA GLY A 202 7.27 5.18 -4.60
C GLY A 202 7.69 6.38 -3.73
N TRP A 203 7.94 6.16 -2.45
CA TRP A 203 8.41 7.19 -1.52
C TRP A 203 9.73 7.82 -1.98
N VAL A 204 10.70 7.00 -2.40
CA VAL A 204 11.97 7.51 -2.93
C VAL A 204 11.74 8.28 -4.24
N SER A 205 10.98 7.72 -5.18
CA SER A 205 10.69 8.37 -6.46
C SER A 205 9.99 9.72 -6.30
N ILE A 206 9.03 9.84 -5.37
CA ILE A 206 8.35 11.11 -5.10
C ILE A 206 9.35 12.17 -4.64
N THR A 207 10.27 11.79 -3.76
CA THR A 207 11.31 12.70 -3.25
C THR A 207 12.21 13.20 -4.38
N ASP A 208 12.64 12.29 -5.25
CA ASP A 208 13.45 12.65 -6.43
C ASP A 208 12.67 13.56 -7.39
N PHE A 209 11.41 13.24 -7.68
CA PHE A 209 10.56 14.04 -8.57
C PHE A 209 10.30 15.45 -8.03
N PHE A 210 10.18 15.61 -6.72
CA PHE A 210 10.03 16.92 -6.09
C PHE A 210 11.32 17.74 -6.24
N PHE A 211 12.48 17.13 -6.02
CA PHE A 211 13.77 17.79 -6.14
C PHE A 211 14.09 18.26 -7.58
N PHE A 212 13.79 17.43 -8.57
CA PHE A 212 13.99 17.79 -9.97
C PHE A 212 12.89 18.73 -10.48
N GLY A 213 11.65 18.57 -10.00
CA GLY A 213 10.53 19.44 -10.33
C GLY A 213 10.69 20.87 -9.82
N SER A 214 11.38 21.07 -8.68
CA SER A 214 11.66 22.43 -8.15
C SER A 214 12.76 23.19 -8.89
N GLN A 215 13.48 22.54 -9.80
CA GLN A 215 14.59 23.12 -10.56
C GLN A 215 14.26 23.42 -12.03
N ALA A 216 13.08 23.00 -12.50
CA ALA A 216 12.55 23.24 -13.84
C ALA A 216 11.58 24.42 -13.84
#